data_AF-A0A851IS93-F1
#
_entry.id   AF-A0A851IS93-F1
#
_cell.length_a   1.000
_cell.length_b   1.000
_cell.length_c   1.000
_cell.angle_alpha   90.00
_cell.angle_beta   90.00
_cell.angle_gamma   90.00
#
_symmetry.space_group_name_H-M   'P 1'
#
loop_
_entity.id
_entity.type
_entity.pdbx_description
1 polymer ?
#
loop_
_entity_poly.entity_id
_entity_poly.type
_entity_poly.pdbx_seq_one_letter_code
_entity_poly.pdbx_strand_id
1 'polypeptide(L)'
;MAYWRSNDENDIDIGLMLNDINAKSLSLDEAVNAFNTFVKKIGMFDEVKLSQRKGDLIPENVNIRLYMYNPDYGDTYMLYKIVYNFTNDTTSYYYNEKYFSHYTGFIEEVRKMENLYPTNDTIY
;
A
#
# COMPACT_ATOMS: atom_id res chain seq x y z
N MET A 1 -11.85 9.51 3.95
CA MET A 1 -10.91 8.41 4.17
C MET A 1 -11.67 7.33 4.91
N ALA A 2 -12.02 6.24 4.23
CA ALA A 2 -12.74 5.11 4.81
C ALA A 2 -11.73 4.04 5.22
N TYR A 3 -11.90 3.46 6.41
CA TYR A 3 -11.02 2.43 6.96
C TYR A 3 -11.79 1.11 7.05
N TRP A 4 -11.18 0.01 6.59
CA TRP A 4 -11.69 -1.34 6.79
C TRP A 4 -10.61 -2.18 7.47
N ARG A 5 -11.01 -2.93 8.51
CA ARG A 5 -10.15 -3.84 9.29
C ARG A 5 -10.63 -5.27 9.05
N SER A 6 -9.86 -6.07 8.33
CA SER A 6 -9.96 -7.54 8.42
C SER A 6 -9.29 -7.99 9.71
N ASN A 7 -9.87 -8.96 10.40
CA ASN A 7 -9.20 -9.70 11.47
C ASN A 7 -8.97 -11.13 10.95
N ASP A 8 -7.90 -11.35 10.19
CA ASP A 8 -7.23 -12.64 10.24
C ASP A 8 -6.38 -12.62 11.52
N GLU A 9 -6.43 -13.66 12.35
CA GLU A 9 -6.23 -13.60 13.82
C GLU A 9 -4.91 -12.96 14.32
N ASN A 10 -3.91 -12.72 13.46
CA ASN A 10 -2.65 -12.07 13.79
C ASN A 10 -2.30 -10.84 12.93
N ASP A 11 -3.09 -10.43 11.94
CA ASP A 11 -2.73 -9.33 11.03
C ASP A 11 -3.75 -8.18 11.09
N ILE A 12 -3.27 -6.95 10.90
CA ILE A 12 -4.13 -5.77 10.73
C ILE A 12 -4.02 -5.28 9.29
N ASP A 13 -5.16 -5.22 8.61
CA ASP A 13 -5.27 -4.56 7.31
C ASP A 13 -5.85 -3.15 7.45
N ILE A 14 -5.21 -2.19 6.78
CA ILE A 14 -5.66 -0.79 6.67
C ILE A 14 -5.75 -0.43 5.20
N GLY A 15 -6.96 -0.12 4.73
CA GLY A 15 -7.18 0.40 3.38
C GLY A 15 -7.29 1.92 3.34
N LEU A 16 -6.58 2.56 2.43
CA LEU A 16 -6.70 3.98 2.10
C LEU A 16 -7.13 4.15 0.66
N MET A 17 -8.15 4.96 0.41
CA MET A 17 -8.59 5.28 -0.95
C MET A 17 -7.95 6.58 -1.43
N LEU A 18 -7.29 6.54 -2.60
CA LEU A 18 -6.61 7.68 -3.22
C LEU A 18 -7.59 8.66 -3.88
N ASN A 19 -8.65 8.14 -4.51
CA ASN A 19 -9.59 8.91 -5.31
C ASN A 19 -11.01 8.31 -5.22
N ASP A 20 -12.00 8.93 -5.86
CA ASP A 20 -13.38 8.42 -5.93
C ASP A 20 -13.79 8.04 -7.36
N ILE A 21 -15.02 7.57 -7.52
CA ILE A 21 -15.58 7.09 -8.79
C ILE A 21 -15.61 8.14 -9.92
N ASN A 22 -15.47 9.42 -9.61
CA ASN A 22 -15.45 10.52 -10.58
C ASN A 22 -14.02 10.90 -11.00
N ALA A 23 -13.00 10.23 -10.46
CA ALA A 23 -11.62 10.52 -10.76
C ALA A 23 -11.24 10.06 -12.18
N LYS A 24 -10.27 10.76 -12.75
CA LYS A 24 -9.62 10.35 -14.00
C LYS A 24 -8.54 9.31 -13.71
N SER A 25 -8.20 8.52 -14.73
CA SER A 25 -7.04 7.63 -14.69
C SER A 25 -5.77 8.40 -14.41
N LEU A 26 -4.88 7.84 -13.60
CA LEU A 26 -3.61 8.46 -13.27
C LEU A 26 -2.58 8.23 -14.37
N SER A 27 -1.82 9.27 -14.67
CA SER A 27 -0.54 9.14 -15.37
C SER A 27 0.50 8.43 -14.50
N LEU A 28 1.59 7.98 -15.13
CA LEU A 28 2.72 7.35 -14.42
C LEU A 28 3.29 8.26 -13.34
N ASP A 29 3.52 9.54 -13.67
CA ASP A 29 4.08 10.52 -12.74
C ASP A 29 3.15 10.76 -11.54
N GLU A 30 1.84 10.80 -11.76
CA GLU A 30 0.85 10.91 -10.68
C GLU A 30 0.84 9.66 -9.79
N ALA A 31 0.96 8.46 -10.37
CA ALA A 31 1.03 7.22 -9.61
C ALA A 31 2.30 7.16 -8.74
N VAL A 32 3.46 7.54 -9.29
CA VAL A 32 4.73 7.64 -8.54
C VAL A 32 4.64 8.70 -7.42
N ASN A 33 4.04 9.85 -7.70
CA ASN A 33 3.82 10.88 -6.68
C ASN A 33 2.86 10.42 -5.58
N ALA A 34 1.85 9.62 -5.92
CA ALA A 34 0.96 9.00 -4.95
C ALA A 34 1.73 8.04 -4.03
N PHE A 35 2.68 7.26 -4.54
CA PHE A 35 3.57 6.43 -3.71
C PHE A 35 4.39 7.24 -2.73
N ASN A 36 5.10 8.27 -3.21
CA ASN A 36 5.94 9.12 -2.36
C ASN A 36 5.12 9.78 -1.24
N THR A 37 3.91 10.24 -1.57
CA THR A 37 2.98 10.82 -0.59
C THR A 37 2.48 9.78 0.40
N PHE A 38 2.16 8.57 -0.09
CA PHE A 38 1.69 7.45 0.72
C PHE A 38 2.75 7.00 1.73
N VAL A 39 3.97 6.72 1.27
CA VAL A 39 5.09 6.34 2.16
C VAL A 39 5.38 7.43 3.17
N LYS A 40 5.41 8.72 2.77
CA LYS A 40 5.64 9.83 3.70
C LYS A 40 4.56 9.92 4.78
N LYS A 41 3.29 9.72 4.43
CA LYS A 41 2.18 9.67 5.40
C LYS A 41 2.28 8.47 6.33
N ILE A 42 2.74 7.33 5.84
CA ILE A 42 2.95 6.13 6.67
C ILE A 42 4.17 6.27 7.58
N GLY A 43 5.25 6.92 7.14
CA GLY A 43 6.39 7.24 8.00
C GLY A 43 6.02 8.11 9.22
N MET A 44 4.93 8.89 9.14
CA MET A 44 4.39 9.58 10.32
C MET A 44 3.78 8.62 11.35
N PHE A 45 3.30 7.43 10.95
CA PHE A 45 2.84 6.40 11.89
C PHE A 45 4.01 5.70 12.59
N ASP A 46 5.17 5.57 11.94
CA ASP A 46 6.41 5.12 12.58
C ASP A 46 6.87 6.06 13.72
N GLU A 47 6.67 7.38 13.57
CA GLU A 47 6.98 8.36 14.63
C GLU A 47 6.00 8.26 15.81
N VAL A 48 4.77 7.81 15.56
CA VAL A 48 3.75 7.52 16.58
C VAL A 48 3.85 6.06 17.05
N LYS A 49 5.06 5.46 16.99
CA LYS A 49 5.40 4.16 17.59
C LYS A 49 4.60 3.96 18.87
N LEU A 50 3.58 3.13 18.74
CA LEU A 50 2.52 2.91 19.72
C LEU A 50 3.18 2.69 21.08
N SER A 51 2.99 3.63 22.00
CA SER A 51 3.61 3.61 23.32
C SER A 51 3.28 2.28 24.01
N GLN A 52 4.28 1.39 24.08
CA GLN A 52 4.10 0.03 24.53
C GLN A 52 3.58 -0.02 25.96
N ARG A 53 2.50 -0.77 26.19
CA ARG A 53 2.15 -1.24 27.53
C ARG A 53 2.44 -2.74 27.58
N LYS A 54 3.03 -3.17 28.69
CA LYS A 54 3.37 -4.57 28.92
C LYS A 54 2.07 -5.40 28.96
N GLY A 55 1.83 -6.25 27.97
CA GLY A 55 0.67 -7.14 27.90
C GLY A 55 -0.25 -7.00 26.68
N ASP A 56 0.02 -6.05 25.78
CA ASP A 56 -0.78 -5.91 24.54
C ASP A 56 -0.47 -7.03 23.54
N LEU A 57 -1.52 -7.65 22.98
CA LEU A 57 -1.42 -8.54 21.83
C LEU A 57 -1.09 -7.70 20.60
N ILE A 58 0.10 -7.88 20.03
CA ILE A 58 0.55 -7.17 18.84
C ILE A 58 0.29 -8.06 17.62
N PRO A 59 -0.25 -7.50 16.52
CA PRO A 59 -0.32 -8.24 15.27
C PRO A 59 1.08 -8.57 14.76
N GLU A 60 1.23 -9.70 14.09
CA GLU A 60 2.46 -10.06 13.40
C GLU A 60 2.75 -9.07 12.26
N ASN A 61 1.73 -8.73 11.47
CA ASN A 61 1.86 -7.76 10.38
C ASN A 61 0.79 -6.65 10.44
N VAL A 62 1.20 -5.43 10.11
CA VAL A 62 0.30 -4.36 9.66
C VAL A 62 0.47 -4.18 8.16
N ASN A 63 -0.59 -4.48 7.42
CA ASN A 63 -0.71 -4.31 5.98
C ASN A 63 -1.46 -3.00 5.69
N ILE A 64 -0.80 -2.02 5.08
CA ILE A 64 -1.42 -0.76 4.67
C ILE A 64 -1.50 -0.73 3.16
N ARG A 65 -2.69 -0.64 2.59
CA ARG A 65 -2.94 -0.66 1.15
C ARG A 65 -3.49 0.68 0.68
N LEU A 66 -2.90 1.22 -0.39
CA LEU A 66 -3.44 2.36 -1.12
C LEU A 66 -4.23 1.83 -2.31
N TYR A 67 -5.52 2.14 -2.34
CA TYR A 67 -6.46 1.82 -3.39
C TYR A 67 -6.75 3.01 -4.28
N MET A 68 -7.21 2.72 -5.48
CA MET A 68 -7.59 3.70 -6.49
C MET A 68 -8.72 3.14 -7.33
N TYR A 69 -9.74 3.95 -7.57
CA TYR A 69 -10.69 3.73 -8.64
C TYR A 69 -10.04 4.09 -9.98
N ASN A 70 -10.06 3.16 -10.92
CA ASN A 70 -9.63 3.41 -12.30
C ASN A 70 -10.87 3.43 -13.22
N PRO A 71 -11.25 4.61 -13.77
CA PRO A 71 -12.43 4.73 -14.61
C PRO A 71 -12.31 3.95 -15.93
N ASP A 72 -11.10 3.68 -16.43
CA ASP A 72 -10.90 2.92 -17.68
C ASP A 72 -11.36 1.46 -17.54
N TYR A 73 -11.32 0.93 -16.31
CA TYR A 73 -11.77 -0.43 -15.99
C TYR A 73 -13.06 -0.46 -15.18
N GLY A 74 -13.54 0.70 -14.71
CA GLY A 74 -14.77 0.83 -13.93
C GLY A 74 -14.71 0.17 -12.54
N ASP A 75 -13.52 0.08 -11.95
CA ASP A 75 -13.28 -0.74 -10.76
C ASP A 75 -12.16 -0.17 -9.87
N THR A 76 -12.10 -0.65 -8.62
CA THR A 76 -11.10 -0.25 -7.63
C THR A 76 -9.96 -1.27 -7.54
N TYR A 77 -8.73 -0.79 -7.64
CA TYR A 77 -7.54 -1.62 -7.56
C TYR A 77 -6.65 -1.16 -6.41
N MET A 78 -6.02 -2.12 -5.74
CA MET A 78 -4.87 -1.81 -4.90
C MET A 78 -3.74 -1.33 -5.83
N LEU A 79 -3.18 -0.15 -5.56
CA LEU A 79 -2.07 0.45 -6.30
C LEU A 79 -0.73 0.16 -5.62
N TYR A 80 -0.66 0.35 -4.30
CA TYR A 80 0.51 0.07 -3.48
C TYR A 80 0.14 -0.60 -2.15
N LYS A 81 1.04 -1.39 -1.59
CA LYS A 81 0.91 -2.00 -0.27
C LYS A 81 2.21 -1.85 0.51
N ILE A 82 2.10 -1.56 1.78
CA ILE A 82 3.19 -1.52 2.76
C ILE A 82 2.90 -2.61 3.78
N VAL A 83 3.88 -3.45 4.06
CA VAL A 83 3.79 -4.48 5.10
C VAL A 83 4.85 -4.18 6.14
N TYR A 84 4.40 -3.91 7.35
CA TYR A 84 5.27 -3.77 8.51
C TYR A 84 5.13 -5.02 9.38
N ASN A 85 6.23 -5.74 9.55
CA ASN A 85 6.30 -6.92 10.41
C ASN A 85 6.83 -6.52 11.78
N PHE A 86 6.00 -6.61 12.82
CA PHE A 86 6.37 -6.24 14.18
C PHE A 86 7.35 -7.23 14.83
N THR A 87 7.39 -8.46 14.34
CA THR A 87 8.26 -9.51 14.91
C THR A 87 9.72 -9.31 14.51
N ASN A 88 9.97 -8.90 13.26
CA ASN A 88 11.30 -8.75 12.70
C ASN A 88 11.72 -7.27 12.50
N ASP A 89 10.84 -6.31 12.83
CA ASP A 89 11.03 -4.87 12.62
C ASP A 89 11.44 -4.54 11.16
N THR A 90 10.72 -5.14 10.20
CA THR A 90 10.99 -4.97 8.77
C THR A 90 9.81 -4.37 8.03
N THR A 91 10.13 -3.53 7.04
CA THR A 91 9.14 -2.91 6.14
C THR A 91 9.37 -3.39 4.71
N SER A 92 8.33 -3.95 4.10
CA SER A 92 8.32 -4.34 2.68
C SER A 92 7.30 -3.50 1.91
N TYR A 93 7.67 -3.06 0.71
CA TYR A 93 6.82 -2.28 -0.17
C TYR A 93 6.41 -3.13 -1.37
N TYR A 94 5.17 -2.95 -1.82
CA TYR A 94 4.62 -3.67 -2.95
C TYR A 94 3.87 -2.74 -3.89
N TYR A 95 3.91 -3.04 -5.19
CA TYR A 95 3.16 -2.34 -6.24
C TYR A 95 2.30 -3.32 -7.05
N ASN A 96 1.19 -2.83 -7.60
CA ASN A 96 0.33 -3.62 -8.47
C ASN A 96 0.99 -3.88 -9.84
N GLU A 97 1.45 -5.11 -10.05
CA GLU A 97 2.16 -5.48 -11.27
C GLU A 97 1.28 -5.30 -12.51
N LYS A 98 0.00 -5.69 -12.44
CA LYS A 98 -0.94 -5.56 -13.55
C LYS A 98 -1.14 -4.12 -13.98
N TYR A 99 -1.34 -3.19 -13.02
CA TYR A 99 -1.49 -1.76 -13.32
C TYR A 99 -0.23 -1.21 -13.98
N PHE A 100 0.95 -1.53 -13.43
CA PHE A 100 2.21 -0.99 -13.93
C PHE A 100 2.79 -1.72 -15.15
N SER A 101 2.21 -2.85 -15.55
CA SER A 101 2.68 -3.66 -16.68
C SER A 101 2.72 -2.90 -18.02
N HIS A 102 1.90 -1.86 -18.16
CA HIS A 102 1.86 -1.00 -19.35
C HIS A 102 2.98 0.06 -19.36
N TYR A 103 3.71 0.24 -18.27
CA TYR A 103 4.80 1.21 -18.12
C TYR A 103 6.15 0.50 -18.06
N THR A 104 6.70 0.13 -19.22
CA THR A 104 7.93 -0.65 -19.35
C THR A 104 9.11 -0.04 -18.58
N GLY A 105 9.27 1.29 -18.62
CA GLY A 105 10.34 1.98 -17.90
C GLY A 105 10.19 1.97 -16.37
N PHE A 106 8.95 1.89 -15.86
CA PHE A 106 8.72 1.84 -14.40
C PHE A 106 9.21 0.53 -13.80
N ILE A 107 8.89 -0.61 -14.44
CA ILE A 107 9.29 -1.94 -13.94
C ILE A 107 10.81 -2.08 -13.91
N GLU A 108 11.50 -1.56 -14.92
CA GLU A 108 12.97 -1.56 -14.98
C GLU A 108 13.60 -0.75 -13.85
N GLU A 109 13.04 0.44 -13.53
CA GLU A 109 13.53 1.28 -12.44
C GLU A 109 13.22 0.67 -11.06
N VAL A 110 12.01 0.14 -10.86
CA VAL A 110 11.62 -0.49 -9.59
C VAL A 110 12.45 -1.73 -9.28
N ARG A 111 12.84 -2.52 -10.29
CA ARG A 111 13.75 -3.66 -10.10
C ARG A 111 15.13 -3.29 -9.56
N LYS A 112 15.54 -2.02 -9.68
CA LYS A 112 16.78 -1.50 -9.11
C LYS A 112 16.62 -1.04 -7.67
N MET A 113 15.39 -0.87 -7.18
CA MET A 113 15.10 -0.46 -5.81
C MET A 113 15.13 -1.68 -4.87
N GLU A 114 15.82 -1.54 -3.74
CA GLU A 114 15.73 -2.53 -2.66
C GLU A 114 14.38 -2.38 -1.94
N ASN A 115 13.72 -3.51 -1.65
CA ASN A 115 12.47 -3.61 -0.88
C ASN A 115 11.14 -3.17 -1.57
N LEU A 116 11.10 -2.99 -2.89
CA LEU A 116 9.85 -2.76 -3.65
C LEU A 116 9.53 -3.92 -4.59
N TYR A 117 8.49 -4.69 -4.27
CA TYR A 117 8.18 -5.96 -4.94
C TYR A 117 6.88 -5.89 -5.76
N PRO A 118 6.78 -6.60 -6.89
CA PRO A 118 5.52 -6.75 -7.59
C PRO A 118 4.53 -7.57 -6.74
N THR A 119 3.25 -7.26 -6.84
CA THR A 119 2.17 -8.12 -6.36
C THR A 119 0.98 -8.12 -7.32
N ASN A 120 0.28 -9.24 -7.36
CA ASN A 120 -0.96 -9.43 -8.08
C ASN A 120 -2.19 -9.40 -7.13
N ASP A 121 -2.00 -8.93 -5.88
CA ASP A 121 -3.06 -8.72 -4.90
C ASP A 121 -4.22 -7.95 -5.57
N THR A 122 -5.28 -8.68 -5.86
CA THR A 122 -6.55 -8.19 -6.39
C THR A 122 -7.52 -8.24 -5.24
N ILE A 123 -8.17 -7.11 -4.94
CA ILE A 123 -9.08 -7.02 -3.80
C ILE A 123 -10.46 -6.86 -4.37
N TYR A 124 -11.26 -7.91 -4.14
CA TYR A 124 -12.63 -8.09 -4.60
C TYR A 124 -13.60 -7.13 -3.90
#